data_AF-A0A7S3HS05-F1
#
_entry.id   AF-A0A7S3HS05-F1
#
_cell.length_a   1.000
_cell.length_b   1.000
_cell.length_c   1.000
_cell.angle_alpha   90.00
_cell.angle_beta   90.00
_cell.angle_gamma   90.00
#
_symmetry.space_group_name_H-M   'P 1'
#
loop_
_entity.id
_entity.type
_entity.pdbx_description
1 polymer ?
#
loop_
_entity_poly.entity_id
_entity_poly.type
_entity_poly.pdbx_seq_one_letter_code
_entity_poly.pdbx_strand_id
1 'polypeptide(L)'
;AIVDYMSVDAEAAEVEIFRVFPFDKFDIRVINVEVQAKNYYDLDVIFSMANYAKVAVLGGDHVYAKLTRGLKMPDGAAEWHSTLSKDFHAYVKPQTATLQ
;
A
#
# COMPACT_ATOMS: atom_id res chain seq x y z
N ALA A 1 -20.16 -0.38 1.98
CA ALA A 1 -20.45 1.06 1.77
C ALA A 1 -19.63 1.56 0.58
N ILE A 2 -20.12 2.56 -0.16
CA ILE A 2 -19.37 3.19 -1.26
C ILE A 2 -18.63 4.39 -0.69
N VAL A 3 -17.34 4.49 -1.00
CA VAL A 3 -16.47 5.59 -0.57
C VAL A 3 -15.74 6.12 -1.80
N ASP A 4 -16.00 7.36 -2.19
CA ASP A 4 -15.34 7.95 -3.35
C ASP A 4 -13.85 8.21 -3.07
N TYR A 5 -13.53 8.61 -1.85
CA TYR A 5 -12.17 8.96 -1.45
C TYR A 5 -11.94 8.65 0.03
N MET A 6 -10.78 8.05 0.33
CA MET A 6 -10.31 7.81 1.69
C MET A 6 -8.88 8.32 1.81
N SER A 7 -8.62 9.16 2.81
CA SER A 7 -7.25 9.53 3.20
C SER A 7 -6.90 8.79 4.48
N VAL A 8 -5.69 8.23 4.54
CA VAL A 8 -5.18 7.54 5.73
C VAL A 8 -3.80 8.09 6.05
N ASP A 9 -3.69 8.59 7.26
CA ASP A 9 -2.48 9.05 7.93
C ASP A 9 -2.60 8.49 9.36
N ALA A 10 -1.71 7.56 9.70
CA ALA A 10 -1.81 6.76 10.91
C ALA A 10 -0.43 6.54 11.57
N GLU A 11 0.48 7.52 11.45
CA GLU A 11 1.72 7.56 12.21
C GLU A 11 2.54 6.25 12.12
N ALA A 12 2.74 5.75 10.89
CA ALA A 12 3.45 4.49 10.56
C ALA A 12 2.64 3.20 10.65
N ALA A 13 1.37 3.25 11.06
CA ALA A 13 0.54 2.05 11.23
C ALA A 13 -0.23 1.63 9.96
N GLU A 14 0.02 2.26 8.81
CA GLU A 14 -0.74 2.06 7.58
C GLU A 14 -0.67 0.59 7.11
N VAL A 15 0.51 -0.02 7.22
CA VAL A 15 0.70 -1.44 6.83
C VAL A 15 -0.11 -2.36 7.71
N GLU A 16 -0.09 -2.16 9.03
CA GLU A 16 -0.85 -2.93 10.01
C GLU A 16 -2.35 -2.79 9.78
N ILE A 17 -2.82 -1.57 9.51
CA ILE A 17 -4.22 -1.27 9.20
C ILE A 17 -4.63 -2.00 7.92
N PHE A 18 -3.90 -1.80 6.82
CA PHE A 18 -4.31 -2.32 5.52
C PHE A 18 -4.11 -3.83 5.37
N ARG A 19 -3.23 -4.46 6.16
CA ARG A 19 -3.15 -5.94 6.23
C ARG A 19 -4.43 -6.61 6.71
N VAL A 20 -5.20 -5.94 7.57
CA VAL A 20 -6.45 -6.49 8.13
C VAL A 20 -7.69 -5.73 7.63
N PHE A 21 -7.51 -4.75 6.74
CA PHE A 21 -8.60 -3.95 6.23
C PHE A 21 -9.55 -4.79 5.38
N PRO A 22 -10.88 -4.73 5.62
CA PRO A 22 -11.84 -5.56 4.91
C PRO A 22 -12.18 -4.97 3.53
N PHE A 23 -11.25 -5.08 2.57
CA PHE A 23 -11.40 -4.58 1.20
C PHE A 23 -12.60 -5.17 0.43
N ASP A 24 -13.17 -6.28 0.91
CA ASP A 24 -14.36 -6.93 0.38
C ASP A 24 -15.67 -6.27 0.84
N LYS A 25 -15.64 -5.52 1.96
CA LYS A 25 -16.83 -4.85 2.54
C LYS A 25 -16.99 -3.39 2.11
N PHE A 26 -15.93 -2.79 1.60
CA PHE A 26 -15.88 -1.39 1.20
C PHE A 26 -15.49 -1.27 -0.28
N ASP A 27 -16.32 -0.55 -1.04
CA ASP A 27 -16.00 -0.16 -2.41
C ASP A 27 -15.41 1.25 -2.37
N ILE A 28 -14.07 1.31 -2.26
CA ILE A 28 -13.32 2.56 -2.17
C ILE A 28 -12.70 2.85 -3.53
N ARG A 29 -13.01 4.00 -4.13
CA ARG A 29 -12.52 4.33 -5.48
C ARG A 29 -11.09 4.82 -5.46
N VAL A 30 -10.76 5.69 -4.51
CA VAL A 30 -9.44 6.30 -4.36
C VAL A 30 -9.00 6.27 -2.90
N ILE A 31 -7.74 5.90 -2.67
CA ILE A 31 -7.11 5.86 -1.35
C ILE A 31 -5.83 6.70 -1.41
N ASN A 32 -5.72 7.73 -0.59
CA ASN A 32 -4.47 8.45 -0.35
C ASN A 32 -3.86 7.96 0.96
N VAL A 33 -2.56 7.66 0.96
CA VAL A 33 -1.87 7.13 2.14
C VAL A 33 -0.57 7.89 2.34
N GLU A 34 -0.36 8.45 3.54
CA GLU A 34 0.96 8.94 3.92
C GLU A 34 1.92 7.74 4.02
N VAL A 35 3.02 7.77 3.26
CA VAL A 35 3.99 6.67 3.26
C VAL A 35 5.33 7.08 3.85
N GLN A 36 5.98 6.10 4.45
CA GLN A 36 7.33 6.18 4.98
C GLN A 36 8.27 5.39 4.09
N ALA A 37 9.56 5.73 4.12
CA ALA A 37 10.54 5.09 3.23
C ALA A 37 10.60 3.56 3.42
N LYS A 38 10.25 3.06 4.61
CA LYS A 38 10.25 1.62 4.94
C LYS A 38 8.95 0.89 4.57
N ASN A 39 7.83 1.57 4.35
CA ASN A 39 6.52 0.92 4.27
C ASN A 39 5.93 0.92 2.85
N TYR A 40 6.48 1.73 1.94
CA TYR A 40 5.86 1.92 0.63
C TYR A 40 5.77 0.64 -0.21
N TYR A 41 6.76 -0.24 -0.14
CA TYR A 41 6.74 -1.49 -0.91
C TYR A 41 5.64 -2.43 -0.40
N ASP A 42 5.52 -2.56 0.92
CA ASP A 42 4.50 -3.41 1.53
C ASP A 42 3.08 -2.88 1.22
N LEU A 43 2.89 -1.56 1.24
CA LEU A 43 1.63 -0.93 0.83
C LEU A 43 1.32 -1.20 -0.64
N ASP A 44 2.30 -1.10 -1.53
CA ASP A 44 2.10 -1.42 -2.95
C ASP A 44 1.60 -2.84 -3.16
N VAL A 45 2.19 -3.81 -2.45
CA VAL A 45 1.76 -5.21 -2.50
C VAL A 45 0.34 -5.38 -1.94
N ILE A 46 0.04 -4.78 -0.78
CA ILE A 46 -1.30 -4.88 -0.17
C ILE A 46 -2.36 -4.34 -1.14
N PHE A 47 -2.12 -3.15 -1.71
CA PHE A 47 -3.05 -2.52 -2.63
C PHE A 47 -3.18 -3.28 -3.96
N SER A 48 -2.09 -3.82 -4.51
CA SER A 48 -2.17 -4.65 -5.73
C SER A 48 -3.00 -5.91 -5.50
N MET A 49 -2.83 -6.57 -4.35
CA MET A 49 -3.61 -7.74 -3.96
C MET A 49 -5.09 -7.40 -3.71
N ALA A 50 -5.38 -6.17 -3.29
CA ALA A 50 -6.73 -5.63 -3.12
C ALA A 50 -7.35 -5.05 -4.42
N ASN A 51 -6.71 -5.27 -5.58
CA ASN A 51 -7.14 -4.76 -6.89
C ASN A 51 -7.12 -3.22 -7.02
N TYR A 52 -6.08 -2.59 -6.49
CA TYR A 52 -5.77 -1.17 -6.67
C TYR A 52 -4.43 -1.03 -7.42
N ALA A 53 -4.27 0.08 -8.13
CA ALA A 53 -3.00 0.49 -8.72
C ALA A 53 -2.58 1.85 -8.17
N LYS A 54 -1.28 2.03 -7.94
CA LYS A 54 -0.72 3.33 -7.62
C LYS A 54 -0.79 4.23 -8.86
N VAL A 55 -1.43 5.39 -8.72
CA VAL A 55 -1.66 6.34 -9.82
C VAL A 55 -0.92 7.67 -9.64
N ALA A 56 -0.46 7.99 -8.42
CA ALA A 56 0.33 9.19 -8.17
C ALA A 56 1.20 9.05 -6.91
N VAL A 57 2.24 9.89 -6.85
CA VAL A 57 3.08 10.15 -5.66
C VAL A 57 3.08 11.66 -5.44
N LEU A 58 2.62 12.12 -4.27
CA LEU A 58 2.38 13.53 -3.96
C LEU A 58 3.04 13.91 -2.64
N GLY A 59 4.27 14.45 -2.71
CA GLY A 59 4.92 15.04 -1.52
C GLY A 59 5.23 14.08 -0.37
N GLY A 60 5.26 12.76 -0.62
CA GLY A 60 5.38 11.74 0.41
C GLY A 60 4.17 10.84 0.50
N ASP A 61 3.04 11.24 -0.08
CA ASP A 61 1.83 10.42 -0.12
C ASP A 61 1.78 9.56 -1.38
N HIS A 62 1.18 8.37 -1.27
CA HIS A 62 0.87 7.50 -2.38
C HIS A 62 -0.64 7.42 -2.65
N VAL A 63 -1.02 7.57 -3.92
CA VAL A 63 -2.42 7.52 -4.34
C VAL A 63 -2.76 6.19 -5.03
N TYR A 64 -3.63 5.46 -4.34
CA TYR A 64 -4.44 4.28 -4.61
C TYR A 64 -5.63 4.49 -5.54
N ALA A 65 -5.78 3.84 -6.71
CA ALA A 65 -7.05 3.82 -7.43
C ALA A 65 -7.56 2.40 -7.69
N LYS A 66 -8.85 2.16 -7.43
CA LYS A 66 -9.49 0.86 -7.68
C LYS A 66 -9.51 0.57 -9.17
N LEU A 67 -9.04 -0.62 -9.54
CA LEU A 67 -9.08 -1.04 -10.93
C LEU A 67 -10.46 -1.55 -11.33
N THR A 68 -10.93 -1.10 -12.49
CA THR A 68 -12.19 -1.60 -13.10
C THR A 68 -12.07 -3.04 -13.58
N ARG A 69 -10.84 -3.48 -13.89
CA ARG A 69 -10.51 -4.86 -14.26
C ARG A 69 -9.65 -5.46 -13.18
N GLY A 70 -10.00 -6.67 -12.74
CA GLY A 70 -9.18 -7.43 -11.80
C GLY A 70 -7.74 -7.57 -12.30
N LEU A 71 -6.77 -7.17 -11.47
CA LEU A 71 -5.36 -7.48 -11.65
C LEU A 71 -5.21 -9.00 -11.72
N LYS A 72 -4.67 -9.49 -12.84
CA LYS A 72 -4.22 -10.88 -12.95
C LYS A 72 -2.76 -10.91 -12.57
N MET A 73 -2.49 -11.39 -11.38
CA MET A 73 -1.12 -11.61 -10.94
C MET A 73 -0.50 -12.77 -11.73
N PRO A 74 0.79 -12.67 -12.11
CA PRO A 74 1.50 -13.81 -12.69
C PRO A 74 1.62 -14.95 -11.67
N ASP A 75 1.80 -16.16 -12.17
CA ASP A 75 2.06 -17.32 -11.31
C ASP A 75 3.32 -17.09 -10.46
N GLY A 76 3.26 -17.44 -9.17
CA GLY A 76 4.36 -17.24 -8.23
C GLY A 76 4.52 -15.80 -7.73
N ALA A 77 3.58 -14.90 -8.02
CA ALA A 77 3.65 -13.50 -7.55
C ALA A 77 3.76 -13.39 -6.02
N ALA A 78 3.09 -14.27 -5.26
CA ALA A 78 3.15 -14.26 -3.80
C ALA A 78 4.58 -14.56 -3.28
N GLU A 79 5.22 -15.60 -3.83
CA GLU A 79 6.60 -15.97 -3.52
C GLU A 79 7.59 -14.88 -3.94
N TRP A 80 7.36 -14.28 -5.12
CA TRP A 80 8.17 -13.17 -5.62
C TRP A 80 8.06 -11.95 -4.72
N HIS A 81 6.85 -11.57 -4.30
CA HIS A 81 6.64 -10.46 -3.38
C HIS A 81 7.26 -10.71 -2.01
N SER A 82 7.15 -11.94 -1.48
CA SER A 82 7.77 -12.35 -0.22
C SER A 82 9.30 -12.23 -0.27
N THR A 83 9.90 -12.66 -1.39
CA THR A 83 11.35 -12.57 -1.60
C THR A 83 11.81 -11.12 -1.68
N LEU A 84 11.14 -10.30 -2.51
CA LEU A 84 11.48 -8.89 -2.65
C LEU A 84 11.22 -8.07 -1.38
N SER A 85 10.19 -8.39 -0.61
CA SER A 85 9.93 -7.70 0.67
C SER A 85 11.13 -7.92 1.62
N LYS A 86 11.63 -9.16 1.72
CA LYS A 86 12.83 -9.46 2.53
C LYS A 86 14.05 -8.69 2.06
N ASP A 87 14.32 -8.69 0.76
CA ASP A 87 15.44 -7.96 0.19
C ASP A 87 15.31 -6.45 0.43
N PHE A 88 14.14 -5.88 0.16
CA PHE A 88 13.84 -4.47 0.38
C PHE A 88 14.14 -4.05 1.83
N HIS A 89 13.59 -4.78 2.80
CA HIS A 89 13.81 -4.51 4.23
C HIS A 89 15.25 -4.76 4.70
N ALA A 90 16.05 -5.54 3.97
CA ALA A 90 17.47 -5.72 4.27
C ALA A 90 18.32 -4.49 3.86
N TYR A 91 17.91 -3.73 2.84
CA TYR A 91 18.66 -2.59 2.30
C TYR A 91 18.15 -1.23 2.79
N VAL A 92 16.89 -1.14 3.21
CA VAL A 92 16.31 0.12 3.70
C VAL A 92 16.75 0.35 5.14
N LYS A 93 17.55 1.40 5.35
CA LYS A 93 17.92 1.83 6.71
C LYS A 93 16.66 2.27 7.46
N PRO A 94 16.54 1.99 8.77
CA PRO A 94 15.47 2.56 9.57
C PRO A 94 15.47 4.08 9.43
N GLN A 95 14.36 4.67 8.99
CA GLN A 95 14.13 6.09 9.22
C GLN A 95 13.97 6.26 10.73
N THR A 96 15.02 6.71 11.40
CA THR A 96 14.86 7.35 12.70
C THR A 96 14.06 8.61 12.43
N ALA A 97 12.89 8.74 13.07
CA ALA A 97 12.15 9.99 13.06
C ALA A 97 13.12 11.11 13.45
N THR A 98 13.53 11.93 12.49
CA THR A 98 14.07 13.25 12.82
C THR A 98 12.86 14.00 13.35
N LEU A 99 12.78 14.09 14.68
CA LEU A 99 11.98 15.10 15.36
C LEU A 99 12.32 16.43 14.67
N GLN A 100 11.38 16.97 13.90
CA GLN A 100 11.41 18.36 13.46
C GLN A 100 10.97 19.24 14.62
#